data_AF-A0A401SQC4-F1
#
_entry.id   AF-A0A401SQC4-F1
#
_cell.length_a   1.000
_cell.length_b   1.000
_cell.length_c   1.000
_cell.angle_alpha   90.00
_cell.angle_beta   90.00
_cell.angle_gamma   90.00
#
_symmetry.space_group_name_H-M   'P 1'
#
loop_
_entity.id
_entity.type
_entity.pdbx_description
1 polymer ?
#
loop_
_entity_poly.entity_id
_entity_poly.type
_entity_poly.pdbx_seq_one_letter_code
_entity_poly.pdbx_strand_id
1 'polypeptide(L)'
;MGMTWKSEVGAYSFLILASYLGKKNLKFCPLASDFFLGVGVVLLLQDLNPYKKQGLAFITKMGESVKYVTGGYKLRSRPVEFAAMGDYLDMFSQKLGTIDRIAQRIVKEQAEYLVELREYGPIYSSWSAIEEELNKPLNGVSNCVGSNCIALEDLSEDMSDDFLPVLREYVLYIESMKNVLRKRDQVQAEYEAKLETAAYKKEEKQGTPTSVEKCQDRVECFNADLKADWDRWQSNKRQDFRQLLMGMADKNIQYYEKCLAAWESVIPLLQEKPEVTSEGHS
;
A
#
# COMPACT_ATOMS: atom_id res chain seq x y z
N MET A 1 38.64 -28.97 8.77
CA MET A 1 38.50 -27.52 9.02
C MET A 1 37.09 -27.15 8.58
N GLY A 2 36.20 -26.93 9.54
CA GLY A 2 34.75 -26.86 9.29
C GLY A 2 34.35 -25.52 8.68
N MET A 3 33.67 -25.57 7.53
CA MET A 3 32.87 -24.46 7.04
C MET A 3 31.46 -24.63 7.60
N THR A 4 31.13 -23.84 8.62
CA THR A 4 29.75 -23.61 9.06
C THR A 4 29.03 -22.87 7.93
N TRP A 5 28.20 -23.61 7.19
CA TRP A 5 27.35 -23.09 6.13
C TRP A 5 26.38 -22.05 6.68
N LYS A 6 26.67 -20.78 6.37
CA LYS A 6 25.86 -19.61 6.70
C LYS A 6 25.22 -19.03 5.43
N SER A 7 24.78 -19.89 4.51
CA SER A 7 24.14 -19.51 3.25
C SER A 7 22.71 -20.05 3.20
N GLU A 8 21.83 -19.44 3.97
CA GLU A 8 20.40 -19.80 4.03
C GLU A 8 19.64 -19.36 2.76
N VAL A 9 20.22 -18.53 1.91
CA VAL A 9 19.56 -17.85 0.78
C VAL A 9 19.09 -18.81 -0.33
N GLY A 10 19.88 -19.84 -0.65
CA GLY A 10 19.51 -20.84 -1.67
C GLY A 10 18.44 -21.85 -1.20
N ALA A 11 18.32 -22.06 0.12
CA ALA A 11 17.31 -22.96 0.69
C ALA A 11 15.92 -22.33 0.72
N TYR A 12 15.82 -21.00 0.85
CA TYR A 12 14.53 -20.30 0.93
C TYR A 12 13.74 -20.33 -0.38
N SER A 13 14.41 -20.26 -1.54
CA SER A 13 13.75 -20.37 -2.85
C SER A 13 13.18 -21.78 -3.10
N PHE A 14 13.85 -22.82 -2.59
CA PHE A 14 13.38 -24.21 -2.65
C PHE A 14 12.20 -24.49 -1.69
N LEU A 15 12.15 -23.78 -0.56
CA LEU A 15 11.06 -23.88 0.43
C LEU A 15 9.77 -23.19 -0.03
N ILE A 16 9.86 -22.14 -0.85
CA ILE A 16 8.68 -21.48 -1.43
C ILE A 16 7.99 -22.40 -2.46
N LEU A 17 8.75 -23.14 -3.28
CA LEU A 17 8.20 -24.15 -4.19
C LEU A 17 7.58 -25.36 -3.45
N ALA A 18 8.20 -25.81 -2.37
CA ALA A 18 7.67 -26.90 -1.55
C ALA A 18 6.34 -26.52 -0.85
N SER A 19 6.10 -25.22 -0.63
CA SER A 19 4.88 -24.68 -0.03
C SER A 19 3.68 -24.71 -0.99
N TYR A 20 3.91 -24.57 -2.30
CA TYR A 20 2.85 -24.63 -3.34
C TYR A 20 2.40 -26.07 -3.63
N LEU A 21 3.22 -27.08 -3.32
CA LEU A 21 2.94 -28.52 -3.53
C LEU A 21 2.33 -29.25 -2.32
N GLY A 22 1.84 -28.52 -1.30
CA GLY A 22 0.92 -29.09 -0.31
C GLY A 22 1.52 -29.99 0.78
N LYS A 23 2.73 -29.71 1.28
CA LYS A 23 3.22 -30.29 2.55
C LYS A 23 3.16 -29.27 3.68
N LYS A 24 2.34 -29.60 4.69
CA LYS A 24 2.08 -28.78 5.88
C LYS A 24 3.36 -28.59 6.72
N ASN A 25 3.51 -27.36 7.20
CA ASN A 25 4.52 -26.82 8.13
C ASN A 25 5.85 -26.42 7.50
N LEU A 26 6.01 -25.15 7.13
CA LEU A 26 7.22 -24.34 7.38
C LEU A 26 6.98 -22.85 7.06
N LYS A 27 7.74 -21.97 7.73
CA LYS A 27 7.44 -20.55 8.00
C LYS A 27 7.74 -19.62 6.82
N PHE A 28 6.83 -18.66 6.59
CA PHE A 28 6.93 -17.56 5.61
C PHE A 28 7.98 -16.51 5.98
N CYS A 29 8.46 -15.75 4.99
CA CYS A 29 9.03 -14.40 5.20
C CYS A 29 7.98 -13.53 5.92
N PRO A 30 8.23 -13.08 7.17
CA PRO A 30 7.22 -12.40 7.98
C PRO A 30 6.61 -11.18 7.30
N LEU A 31 7.41 -10.43 6.53
CA LEU A 31 7.00 -9.15 5.93
C LEU A 31 6.01 -9.29 4.77
N ALA A 32 6.16 -10.32 3.93
CA ALA A 32 5.21 -10.60 2.85
C ALA A 32 3.88 -11.13 3.42
N SER A 33 3.94 -12.01 4.42
CA SER A 33 2.73 -12.45 5.13
C SER A 33 2.04 -11.29 5.86
N ASP A 34 2.79 -10.38 6.49
CA ASP A 34 2.25 -9.22 7.20
C ASP A 34 1.62 -8.20 6.25
N PHE A 35 2.17 -8.04 5.03
CA PHE A 35 1.60 -7.16 4.01
C PHE A 35 0.26 -7.69 3.48
N PHE A 36 0.20 -8.97 3.05
CA PHE A 36 -1.05 -9.55 2.55
C PHE A 36 -2.10 -9.71 3.66
N LEU A 37 -1.70 -10.01 4.89
CA LEU A 37 -2.59 -10.05 6.05
C LEU A 37 -3.10 -8.65 6.43
N GLY A 38 -2.22 -7.64 6.42
CA GLY A 38 -2.57 -6.25 6.70
C GLY A 38 -3.54 -5.68 5.66
N VAL A 39 -3.29 -5.92 4.38
CA VAL A 39 -4.16 -5.50 3.27
C VAL A 39 -5.49 -6.28 3.27
N GLY A 40 -5.45 -7.58 3.55
CA GLY A 40 -6.64 -8.42 3.72
C GLY A 40 -7.57 -7.88 4.82
N VAL A 41 -7.01 -7.47 5.97
CA VAL A 41 -7.78 -6.81 7.03
C VAL A 41 -8.33 -5.44 6.58
N VAL A 42 -7.60 -4.67 5.78
CA VAL A 42 -8.06 -3.35 5.30
C VAL A 42 -9.21 -3.47 4.29
N LEU A 43 -9.18 -4.46 3.40
CA LEU A 43 -10.20 -4.67 2.36
C LEU A 43 -11.44 -5.42 2.87
N LEU A 44 -11.28 -6.31 3.85
CA LEU A 44 -12.36 -7.13 4.41
C LEU A 44 -13.11 -6.43 5.57
N LEU A 45 -12.64 -5.27 6.03
CA LEU A 45 -13.40 -4.39 6.92
C LEU A 45 -14.53 -3.71 6.15
N GLN A 46 -15.54 -4.51 5.78
CA GLN A 46 -16.85 -4.02 5.36
C GLN A 46 -17.72 -3.62 6.54
N ASP A 47 -17.39 -3.99 7.77
CA ASP A 47 -18.23 -3.65 8.91
C ASP A 47 -17.47 -3.74 10.22
N LEU A 48 -17.28 -2.59 10.87
CA LEU A 48 -17.40 -2.43 12.31
C LEU A 48 -17.67 -0.94 12.53
N ASN A 49 -18.94 -0.60 12.35
CA ASN A 49 -19.66 0.42 13.10
C ASN A 49 -18.86 1.05 14.28
N PRO A 50 -18.44 2.33 14.23
CA PRO A 50 -17.96 3.03 15.42
C PRO A 50 -19.12 3.58 16.26
N TYR A 51 -20.25 2.89 16.37
CA TYR A 51 -21.23 3.17 17.42
C TYR A 51 -20.87 2.35 18.65
N LYS A 52 -19.83 2.79 19.36
CA LYS A 52 -19.58 2.53 20.79
C LYS A 52 -18.30 3.23 21.23
N LYS A 53 -18.32 4.57 21.21
CA LYS A 53 -17.57 5.36 22.20
C LYS A 53 -18.51 6.36 22.85
N GLN A 54 -19.49 5.83 23.58
CA GLN A 54 -20.04 6.52 24.73
C GLN A 54 -19.11 6.22 25.92
N GLY A 55 -17.95 6.86 25.90
CA GLY A 55 -17.08 7.01 27.06
C GLY A 55 -17.18 8.45 27.51
N LEU A 56 -17.61 8.66 28.75
CA LEU A 56 -17.78 9.95 29.43
C LEU A 56 -16.78 11.03 28.96
N ALA A 57 -17.32 12.11 28.39
CA ALA A 57 -16.69 13.42 28.39
C ALA A 57 -17.75 14.47 28.80
N PHE A 58 -18.23 14.34 30.02
CA PHE A 58 -18.85 15.44 30.78
C PHE A 58 -17.71 16.18 31.48
N ILE A 59 -17.28 17.35 30.96
CA ILE A 59 -16.85 18.58 31.67
C ILE A 59 -16.82 19.71 30.61
N THR A 60 -17.87 20.52 30.48
CA THR A 60 -18.13 21.83 31.12
C THR A 60 -17.73 23.03 30.26
N LYS A 61 -18.81 23.65 29.75
CA LYS A 61 -18.99 25.05 29.38
C LYS A 61 -18.24 26.03 30.32
N MET A 62 -17.17 26.66 29.84
CA MET A 62 -16.75 28.00 30.27
C MET A 62 -15.62 28.51 29.38
N GLY A 63 -15.85 29.64 28.69
CA GLY A 63 -14.86 30.27 27.81
C GLY A 63 -15.44 31.31 26.86
N GLU A 64 -16.57 31.94 27.20
CA GLU A 64 -17.00 33.17 26.54
C GLU A 64 -16.23 34.33 27.17
N SER A 65 -15.14 34.77 26.53
CA SER A 65 -14.73 36.17 26.49
C SER A 65 -13.52 36.39 25.57
N VAL A 66 -13.74 37.25 24.59
CA VAL A 66 -12.77 38.01 23.78
C VAL A 66 -11.79 37.21 22.92
N LYS A 67 -12.14 37.10 21.63
CA LYS A 67 -11.20 37.16 20.48
C LYS A 67 -12.02 37.50 19.22
N TYR A 68 -12.34 38.79 19.08
CA TYR A 68 -12.58 39.36 17.76
C TYR A 68 -11.22 39.66 17.11
N VAL A 69 -11.17 39.56 15.79
CA VAL A 69 -10.01 39.80 14.90
C VAL A 69 -9.13 38.57 14.62
N THR A 70 -9.75 37.59 13.96
CA THR A 70 -9.22 36.86 12.78
C THR A 70 -10.44 36.13 12.21
N GLY A 71 -11.19 36.84 11.36
CA GLY A 71 -12.58 36.51 11.02
C GLY A 71 -12.73 35.21 10.21
N GLY A 72 -12.89 34.09 10.91
CA GLY A 72 -13.51 32.87 10.39
C GLY A 72 -14.75 32.56 11.22
N TYR A 73 -15.89 32.36 10.58
CA TYR A 73 -17.09 31.84 11.23
C TYR A 73 -16.76 30.47 11.86
N LYS A 74 -17.15 30.26 13.13
CA LYS A 74 -16.96 28.98 13.81
C LYS A 74 -18.23 28.14 13.71
N LEU A 75 -18.12 26.96 13.13
CA LEU A 75 -19.18 25.96 13.09
C LEU A 75 -19.57 25.57 14.52
N ARG A 76 -20.87 25.60 14.86
CA ARG A 76 -21.34 25.17 16.20
C ARG A 76 -21.11 23.68 16.42
N SER A 77 -21.54 22.86 15.48
CA SER A 77 -21.35 21.40 15.55
C SER A 77 -21.46 20.77 14.17
N ARG A 78 -20.57 19.84 13.86
CA ARG A 78 -20.62 19.09 12.60
C ARG A 78 -21.69 17.99 12.72
N PRO A 79 -22.60 17.85 11.73
CA PRO A 79 -23.53 16.72 11.73
C PRO A 79 -22.78 15.39 11.68
N VAL A 80 -23.31 14.38 12.38
CA VAL A 80 -22.66 13.10 12.64
C VAL A 80 -22.14 12.41 11.37
N GLU A 81 -22.92 12.46 10.29
CA GLU A 81 -22.56 11.83 9.00
C GLU A 81 -21.23 12.37 8.43
N PHE A 82 -21.01 13.68 8.52
CA PHE A 82 -19.81 14.33 7.98
C PHE A 82 -18.62 14.26 8.94
N ALA A 83 -18.89 14.15 10.25
CA ALA A 83 -17.85 13.83 11.22
C ALA A 83 -17.27 12.44 10.92
N ALA A 84 -18.15 11.45 10.71
CA ALA A 84 -17.75 10.10 10.34
C ALA A 84 -16.97 10.04 9.01
N MET A 85 -17.34 10.85 8.00
CA MET A 85 -16.54 10.98 6.76
C MET A 85 -15.11 11.46 7.05
N GLY A 86 -14.96 12.49 7.89
CA GLY A 86 -13.65 13.02 8.29
C GLY A 86 -12.80 11.99 9.00
N ASP A 87 -13.37 11.33 10.02
CA ASP A 87 -12.69 10.29 10.80
C ASP A 87 -12.26 9.11 9.91
N TYR A 88 -13.10 8.73 8.95
CA TYR A 88 -12.76 7.70 7.96
C TYR A 88 -11.59 8.13 7.07
N LEU A 89 -11.60 9.36 6.54
CA LEU A 89 -10.51 9.86 5.70
C LEU A 89 -9.18 9.92 6.47
N ASP A 90 -9.21 10.30 7.74
CA ASP A 90 -8.03 10.29 8.61
C ASP A 90 -7.49 8.87 8.84
N MET A 91 -8.37 7.94 9.23
CA MET A 91 -7.99 6.54 9.40
C MET A 91 -7.45 5.92 8.11
N PHE A 92 -8.12 6.17 6.99
CA PHE A 92 -7.72 5.63 5.69
C PHE A 92 -6.36 6.18 5.25
N SER A 93 -6.11 7.48 5.46
CA SER A 93 -4.80 8.09 5.22
C SER A 93 -3.68 7.45 6.05
N GLN A 94 -3.92 7.19 7.35
CA GLN A 94 -2.94 6.51 8.21
C GLN A 94 -2.64 5.08 7.76
N LYS A 95 -3.67 4.33 7.34
CA LYS A 95 -3.53 2.98 6.79
C LYS A 95 -2.72 3.00 5.49
N LEU A 96 -3.04 3.93 4.59
CA LEU A 96 -2.34 4.08 3.32
C LEU A 96 -0.86 4.44 3.52
N GLY A 97 -0.55 5.33 4.46
CA GLY A 97 0.84 5.62 4.84
C GLY A 97 1.56 4.46 5.53
N THR A 98 0.84 3.47 6.06
CA THR A 98 1.45 2.22 6.56
C THR A 98 1.79 1.29 5.40
N ILE A 99 0.88 1.16 4.42
CA ILE A 99 1.09 0.37 3.21
C ILE A 99 2.28 0.92 2.42
N ASP A 100 2.35 2.24 2.19
CA ASP A 100 3.46 2.89 1.47
C ASP A 100 4.82 2.62 2.14
N ARG A 101 4.90 2.74 3.48
CA ARG A 101 6.14 2.43 4.22
C ARG A 101 6.56 0.96 4.10
N ILE A 102 5.61 0.02 4.10
CA ILE A 102 5.92 -1.40 3.91
C ILE A 102 6.39 -1.65 2.48
N ALA A 103 5.71 -1.09 1.48
CA ALA A 103 6.09 -1.24 0.09
C ALA A 103 7.48 -0.66 -0.21
N GLN A 104 7.80 0.53 0.31
CA GLN A 104 9.15 1.11 0.20
C GLN A 104 10.21 0.24 0.88
N ARG A 105 9.88 -0.36 2.03
CA ARG A 105 10.78 -1.29 2.71
C ARG A 105 11.03 -2.55 1.86
N ILE A 106 9.99 -3.11 1.23
CA ILE A 106 10.12 -4.26 0.32
C ILE A 106 11.06 -3.92 -0.84
N VAL A 107 10.84 -2.78 -1.50
CA VAL A 107 11.72 -2.30 -2.60
C VAL A 107 13.17 -2.16 -2.12
N LYS A 108 13.38 -1.58 -0.94
CA LYS A 108 14.73 -1.44 -0.36
C LYS A 108 15.38 -2.81 -0.11
N GLU A 109 14.66 -3.74 0.51
CA GLU A 109 15.16 -5.09 0.81
C GLU A 109 15.44 -5.88 -0.49
N GLN A 110 14.59 -5.73 -1.53
CA GLN A 110 14.82 -6.31 -2.85
C GLN A 110 16.08 -5.76 -3.52
N ALA A 111 16.30 -4.44 -3.45
CA ALA A 111 17.51 -3.81 -3.99
C ALA A 111 18.78 -4.25 -3.25
N GLU A 112 18.74 -4.34 -1.91
CA GLU A 112 19.84 -4.86 -1.10
C GLU A 112 20.15 -6.33 -1.46
N TYR A 113 19.12 -7.16 -1.60
CA TYR A 113 19.27 -8.55 -2.01
C TYR A 113 19.82 -8.69 -3.45
N LEU A 114 19.39 -7.83 -4.38
CA LEU A 114 19.89 -7.82 -5.74
C LEU A 114 21.40 -7.55 -5.80
N VAL A 115 21.92 -6.66 -4.95
CA VAL A 115 23.36 -6.40 -4.85
C VAL A 115 24.12 -7.67 -4.47
N GLU A 116 23.65 -8.39 -3.44
CA GLU A 116 24.26 -9.66 -3.02
C GLU A 116 24.15 -10.72 -4.13
N LEU A 117 22.99 -10.83 -4.78
CA LEU A 117 22.75 -11.84 -5.82
C LEU A 117 23.68 -11.65 -7.03
N ARG A 118 23.98 -10.39 -7.38
CA ARG A 118 24.89 -10.03 -8.48
C ARG A 118 26.34 -10.48 -8.25
N GLU A 119 26.76 -10.70 -7.01
CA GLU A 119 28.12 -11.18 -6.72
C GLU A 119 28.33 -12.64 -7.13
N TYR A 120 27.27 -13.46 -7.11
CA TYR A 120 27.42 -14.90 -7.35
C TYR A 120 27.71 -15.24 -8.82
N GLY A 121 27.12 -14.53 -9.78
CA GLY A 121 27.32 -14.80 -11.22
C GLY A 121 28.80 -14.82 -11.62
N PRO A 122 29.56 -13.72 -11.37
CA PRO A 122 30.99 -13.68 -11.63
C PRO A 122 31.80 -14.77 -10.91
N ILE A 123 31.40 -15.16 -9.69
CA ILE A 123 32.06 -16.25 -8.95
C ILE A 123 31.92 -17.57 -9.72
N TYR A 124 30.70 -17.95 -10.11
CA TYR A 124 30.47 -19.17 -10.89
C TYR A 124 31.17 -19.13 -12.26
N SER A 125 31.16 -17.98 -12.93
CA SER A 125 31.91 -17.79 -14.17
C SER A 125 33.42 -17.99 -13.97
N SER A 126 33.99 -17.44 -12.89
CA SER A 126 35.42 -17.60 -12.57
C SER A 126 35.80 -19.06 -12.28
N TRP A 127 34.95 -19.80 -11.57
CA TRP A 127 35.16 -21.23 -11.32
C TRP A 127 35.05 -22.04 -12.60
N SER A 128 34.10 -21.70 -13.47
CA SER A 128 33.96 -22.39 -14.77
C SER A 128 35.22 -22.28 -15.63
N ALA A 129 35.97 -21.18 -15.51
CA ALA A 129 37.20 -20.97 -16.28
C ALA A 129 38.38 -21.84 -15.80
N ILE A 130 38.30 -22.38 -14.58
CA ILE A 130 39.35 -23.19 -13.96
C ILE A 130 38.97 -24.68 -14.00
N GLU A 131 37.70 -24.99 -13.81
CA GLU A 131 37.18 -26.36 -13.75
C GLU A 131 36.71 -26.83 -15.14
N GLU A 132 37.57 -27.56 -15.86
CA GLU A 132 37.27 -28.02 -17.23
C GLU A 132 36.07 -28.99 -17.28
N GLU A 133 35.98 -29.92 -16.34
CA GLU A 133 34.89 -30.92 -16.30
C GLU A 133 33.53 -30.32 -15.92
N LEU A 134 33.52 -29.26 -15.11
CA LEU A 134 32.31 -28.59 -14.62
C LEU A 134 32.03 -27.26 -15.34
N ASN A 135 32.76 -26.96 -16.41
CA ASN A 135 32.67 -25.68 -17.10
C ASN A 135 31.23 -25.35 -17.54
N LYS A 136 30.57 -26.28 -18.24
CA LYS A 136 29.20 -26.11 -18.73
C LYS A 136 28.18 -25.90 -17.60
N PRO A 137 28.08 -26.77 -16.58
CA PRO A 137 27.14 -26.56 -15.48
C PRO A 137 27.40 -25.26 -14.70
N LEU A 138 28.66 -24.91 -14.44
CA LEU A 138 29.00 -23.67 -13.72
C LEU A 138 28.63 -22.41 -14.52
N ASN A 139 28.87 -22.41 -15.84
CA ASN A 139 28.39 -21.34 -16.72
C ASN A 139 26.85 -21.28 -16.78
N GLY A 140 26.18 -22.43 -16.76
CA GLY A 140 24.72 -22.52 -16.65
C GLY A 140 24.20 -21.85 -15.37
N VAL A 141 24.80 -22.14 -14.22
CA VAL A 141 24.45 -21.50 -12.93
C VAL A 141 24.72 -19.99 -12.96
N SER A 142 25.86 -19.56 -13.51
CA SER A 142 26.16 -18.12 -13.68
C SER A 142 25.08 -17.39 -14.46
N ASN A 143 24.65 -17.95 -15.60
CA ASN A 143 23.60 -17.38 -16.43
C ASN A 143 22.24 -17.39 -15.72
N CYS A 144 21.91 -18.47 -15.01
CA CYS A 144 20.68 -18.56 -14.22
C CYS A 144 20.61 -17.49 -13.11
N VAL A 145 21.71 -17.28 -12.38
CA VAL A 145 21.82 -16.19 -11.41
C VAL A 145 21.61 -14.84 -12.11
N GLY A 146 22.22 -14.61 -13.28
CA GLY A 146 21.99 -13.42 -14.09
C GLY A 146 20.52 -13.20 -14.45
N SER A 147 19.81 -14.24 -14.89
CA SER A 147 18.38 -14.18 -15.17
C SER A 147 17.54 -13.86 -13.92
N ASN A 148 17.90 -14.42 -12.76
CA ASN A 148 17.23 -14.11 -11.49
C ASN A 148 17.45 -12.65 -11.07
N CYS A 149 18.64 -12.09 -11.29
CA CYS A 149 18.93 -10.68 -11.05
C CYS A 149 18.04 -9.78 -11.90
N ILE A 150 17.95 -10.05 -13.20
CA ILE A 150 17.09 -9.27 -14.12
C ILE A 150 15.63 -9.36 -13.69
N ALA A 151 15.14 -10.56 -13.37
CA ALA A 151 13.76 -10.74 -12.94
C ALA A 151 13.46 -9.98 -11.62
N LEU A 152 14.41 -9.93 -10.68
CA LEU A 152 14.27 -9.19 -9.43
C LEU A 152 14.33 -7.67 -9.64
N GLU A 153 15.17 -7.21 -10.57
CA GLU A 153 15.25 -5.81 -10.98
C GLU A 153 13.92 -5.36 -11.60
N ASP A 154 13.38 -6.13 -12.58
CA ASP A 154 12.05 -5.89 -13.17
C ASP A 154 10.96 -5.76 -12.09
N LEU A 155 10.94 -6.67 -11.10
CA LEU A 155 9.94 -6.65 -10.02
C LEU A 155 10.08 -5.41 -9.13
N SER A 156 11.31 -5.00 -8.83
CA SER A 156 11.60 -3.82 -8.01
C SER A 156 11.23 -2.52 -8.74
N GLU A 157 11.44 -2.46 -10.07
CA GLU A 157 11.01 -1.36 -10.93
C GLU A 157 9.48 -1.28 -10.99
N ASP A 158 8.80 -2.39 -11.26
CA ASP A 158 7.32 -2.48 -11.26
C ASP A 158 6.72 -1.96 -9.93
N MET A 159 7.32 -2.35 -8.80
CA MET A 159 6.90 -1.85 -7.48
C MET A 159 7.09 -0.33 -7.32
N SER A 160 8.15 0.21 -7.90
CA SER A 160 8.53 1.62 -7.76
C SER A 160 7.75 2.54 -8.69
N ASP A 161 7.47 2.07 -9.90
CA ASP A 161 6.92 2.86 -11.00
C ASP A 161 5.42 2.67 -11.19
N ASP A 162 4.86 1.50 -10.83
CA ASP A 162 3.43 1.25 -10.94
C ASP A 162 2.72 1.28 -9.57
N PHE A 163 3.26 0.56 -8.57
CA PHE A 163 2.54 0.37 -7.31
C PHE A 163 2.58 1.59 -6.37
N LEU A 164 3.78 2.09 -6.07
CA LEU A 164 3.97 3.22 -5.14
C LEU A 164 3.29 4.52 -5.61
N PRO A 165 3.33 4.90 -6.90
CA PRO A 165 2.70 6.14 -7.36
C PRO A 165 1.19 6.16 -7.14
N VAL A 166 0.49 5.05 -7.40
CA VAL A 166 -0.97 4.95 -7.19
C VAL A 166 -1.32 5.14 -5.71
N LEU A 167 -0.53 4.59 -4.77
CA LEU A 167 -0.76 4.86 -3.34
C LEU A 167 -0.61 6.35 -3.00
N ARG A 168 0.40 7.02 -3.56
CA ARG A 168 0.66 8.45 -3.32
C ARG A 168 -0.43 9.32 -3.94
N GLU A 169 -0.92 8.98 -5.12
CA GLU A 169 -2.08 9.64 -5.74
C GLU A 169 -3.34 9.49 -4.89
N TYR A 170 -3.56 8.31 -4.30
CA TYR A 170 -4.67 8.12 -3.37
C TYR A 170 -4.54 8.94 -2.09
N VAL A 171 -3.33 9.18 -1.58
CA VAL A 171 -3.10 10.13 -0.47
C VAL A 171 -3.52 11.55 -0.87
N LEU A 172 -3.16 11.99 -2.08
CA LEU A 172 -3.57 13.30 -2.60
C LEU A 172 -5.08 13.40 -2.79
N TYR A 173 -5.72 12.33 -3.25
CA TYR A 173 -7.18 12.27 -3.38
C TYR A 173 -7.88 12.39 -2.02
N ILE A 174 -7.37 11.71 -0.99
CA ILE A 174 -7.89 11.86 0.39
C ILE A 174 -7.79 13.31 0.86
N GLU A 175 -6.68 14.00 0.59
CA GLU A 175 -6.52 15.40 0.98
C GLU A 175 -7.49 16.31 0.22
N SER A 176 -7.76 16.03 -1.06
CA SER A 176 -8.80 16.71 -1.83
C SER A 176 -10.18 16.56 -1.18
N MET A 177 -10.59 15.35 -0.81
CA MET A 177 -11.87 15.10 -0.12
C MET A 177 -11.94 15.83 1.24
N LYS A 178 -10.85 15.86 2.00
CA LYS A 178 -10.77 16.64 3.25
C LYS A 178 -10.93 18.14 2.99
N ASN A 179 -10.35 18.67 1.92
CA ASN A 179 -10.53 20.08 1.53
C ASN A 179 -11.99 20.40 1.18
N VAL A 180 -12.68 19.53 0.44
CA VAL A 180 -14.12 19.69 0.16
C VAL A 180 -14.92 19.68 1.47
N LEU A 181 -14.63 18.75 2.38
CA LEU A 181 -15.30 18.68 3.69
C LEU A 181 -15.05 19.94 4.55
N ARG A 182 -13.83 20.48 4.57
CA ARG A 182 -13.50 21.75 5.24
C ARG A 182 -14.24 22.92 4.58
N LYS A 183 -14.36 22.93 3.26
CA LYS A 183 -15.08 23.98 2.52
C LYS A 183 -16.57 23.93 2.82
N ARG A 184 -17.16 22.74 2.95
CA ARG A 184 -18.53 22.56 3.43
C ARG A 184 -18.70 23.24 4.78
N ASP A 185 -17.85 22.89 5.74
CA ASP A 185 -17.95 23.40 7.10
C ASP A 185 -17.84 24.94 7.16
N GLN A 186 -17.04 25.55 6.28
CA GLN A 186 -17.00 27.00 6.13
C GLN A 186 -18.35 27.57 5.67
N VAL A 187 -18.98 26.97 4.66
CA VAL A 187 -20.29 27.39 4.14
C VAL A 187 -21.39 27.20 5.18
N GLN A 188 -21.33 26.11 5.96
CA GLN A 188 -22.25 25.85 7.07
C GLN A 188 -22.09 26.89 8.18
N ALA A 189 -20.85 27.25 8.56
CA ALA A 189 -20.61 28.27 9.58
C ALA A 189 -21.09 29.67 9.13
N GLU A 190 -20.95 30.00 7.85
CA GLU A 190 -21.54 31.23 7.27
C GLU A 190 -23.07 31.26 7.40
N TYR A 191 -23.72 30.13 7.13
CA TYR A 191 -25.17 29.99 7.26
C TYR A 191 -25.63 30.17 8.71
N GLU A 192 -24.99 29.49 9.66
CA GLU A 192 -25.31 29.58 11.08
C GLU A 192 -25.17 31.00 11.62
N ALA A 193 -24.12 31.73 11.21
CA ALA A 193 -23.92 33.12 11.61
C ALA A 193 -24.97 34.08 11.04
N LYS A 194 -25.36 33.90 9.77
CA LYS A 194 -26.43 34.68 9.14
C LYS A 194 -27.80 34.39 9.78
N LEU A 195 -28.05 33.12 10.09
CA LEU A 195 -29.27 32.68 10.76
C LEU A 195 -29.38 33.30 12.16
N GLU A 196 -28.29 33.31 12.93
CA GLU A 196 -28.23 33.94 14.25
C GLU A 196 -28.44 35.46 14.18
N THR A 197 -27.78 36.14 13.24
CA THR A 197 -27.99 37.58 13.00
C THR A 197 -29.44 37.89 12.62
N ALA A 198 -30.08 37.02 11.82
CA ALA A 198 -31.48 37.16 11.44
C ALA A 198 -32.43 36.90 12.62
N ALA A 199 -32.09 35.98 13.53
CA ALA A 199 -32.87 35.70 14.73
C ALA A 199 -32.90 36.92 15.66
N TYR A 200 -31.77 37.59 15.88
CA TYR A 200 -31.72 38.85 16.65
C TYR A 200 -32.56 39.98 16.01
N LYS A 201 -32.65 40.04 14.68
CA LYS A 201 -33.44 41.07 13.96
C LYS A 201 -34.93 40.76 13.87
N LYS A 202 -35.32 39.49 14.02
CA LYS A 202 -36.71 39.04 13.97
C LYS A 202 -37.54 39.44 15.19
N GLU A 203 -36.91 39.89 16.28
CA GLU A 203 -37.62 40.55 17.38
C GLU A 203 -38.31 41.87 16.92
N GLU A 204 -37.98 42.42 15.74
CA GLU A 204 -38.61 43.64 15.18
C GLU A 204 -39.56 43.42 13.98
N LYS A 205 -39.43 42.37 13.13
CA LYS A 205 -40.29 42.12 11.94
C LYS A 205 -40.44 40.63 11.56
N GLN A 206 -41.61 40.27 11.04
CA GLN A 206 -42.05 38.90 10.69
C GLN A 206 -41.53 38.45 9.30
N GLY A 207 -40.71 37.39 9.22
CA GLY A 207 -40.26 36.74 7.96
C GLY A 207 -38.77 36.33 7.94
N THR A 208 -38.41 35.17 7.36
CA THR A 208 -37.00 34.78 7.13
C THR A 208 -36.36 35.73 6.11
N PRO A 209 -35.19 36.35 6.41
CA PRO A 209 -34.54 37.22 5.44
C PRO A 209 -34.07 36.42 4.21
N THR A 210 -34.27 36.97 3.00
CA THR A 210 -33.82 36.37 1.72
C THR A 210 -32.32 36.02 1.70
N SER A 211 -31.50 36.70 2.51
CA SER A 211 -30.07 36.38 2.65
C SER A 211 -29.79 35.08 3.41
N VAL A 212 -30.70 34.65 4.29
CA VAL A 212 -30.64 33.37 5.00
C VAL A 212 -31.06 32.25 4.05
N GLU A 213 -32.15 32.43 3.29
CA GLU A 213 -32.63 31.47 2.28
C GLU A 213 -31.55 31.16 1.24
N LYS A 214 -30.95 32.19 0.62
CA LYS A 214 -29.81 31.98 -0.30
C LYS A 214 -28.62 31.26 0.33
N CYS A 215 -28.40 31.43 1.63
CA CYS A 215 -27.30 30.76 2.31
C CYS A 215 -27.64 29.30 2.63
N GLN A 216 -28.91 29.02 2.92
CA GLN A 216 -29.46 27.69 3.10
C GLN A 216 -29.36 26.89 1.80
N ASP A 217 -29.81 27.44 0.67
CA ASP A 217 -29.74 26.78 -0.65
C ASP A 217 -28.29 26.35 -0.99
N ARG A 218 -27.32 27.22 -0.68
CA ARG A 218 -25.88 26.91 -0.89
C ARG A 218 -25.39 25.77 0.01
N VAL A 219 -25.82 25.73 1.27
CA VAL A 219 -25.48 24.64 2.20
C VAL A 219 -26.07 23.32 1.70
N GLU A 220 -27.34 23.34 1.27
CA GLU A 220 -28.03 22.16 0.77
C GLU A 220 -27.37 21.62 -0.51
N CYS A 221 -27.05 22.49 -1.46
CA CYS A 221 -26.31 22.13 -2.67
C CYS A 221 -24.94 21.50 -2.33
N PHE A 222 -24.14 22.17 -1.48
CA PHE A 222 -22.82 21.67 -1.12
C PHE A 222 -22.89 20.32 -0.40
N ASN A 223 -23.88 20.13 0.47
CA ASN A 223 -24.10 18.86 1.15
C ASN A 223 -24.46 17.74 0.17
N ALA A 224 -25.29 18.03 -0.84
CA ALA A 224 -25.66 17.06 -1.88
C ALA A 224 -24.44 16.68 -2.74
N ASP A 225 -23.68 17.68 -3.19
CA ASP A 225 -22.47 17.47 -4.02
C ASP A 225 -21.43 16.63 -3.27
N LEU A 226 -21.12 16.98 -2.01
CA LEU A 226 -20.17 16.23 -1.19
C LEU A 226 -20.61 14.79 -0.95
N LYS A 227 -21.91 14.53 -0.77
CA LYS A 227 -22.42 13.16 -0.62
C LYS A 227 -22.28 12.36 -1.91
N ALA A 228 -22.58 12.96 -3.06
CA ALA A 228 -22.40 12.32 -4.36
C ALA A 228 -20.92 12.00 -4.64
N ASP A 229 -20.02 12.96 -4.36
CA ASP A 229 -18.57 12.74 -4.48
C ASP A 229 -18.07 11.64 -3.54
N TRP A 230 -18.59 11.61 -2.31
CA TRP A 230 -18.27 10.59 -1.33
C TRP A 230 -18.65 9.18 -1.80
N ASP A 231 -19.87 9.00 -2.29
CA ASP A 231 -20.37 7.71 -2.76
C ASP A 231 -19.59 7.22 -4.00
N ARG A 232 -19.31 8.14 -4.93
CA ARG A 232 -18.47 7.85 -6.11
C ARG A 232 -17.07 7.44 -5.69
N TRP A 233 -16.46 8.17 -4.75
CA TRP A 233 -15.13 7.84 -4.25
C TRP A 233 -15.09 6.47 -3.59
N GLN A 234 -16.05 6.16 -2.72
CA GLN A 234 -16.12 4.86 -2.03
C GLN A 234 -16.24 3.69 -3.02
N SER A 235 -17.01 3.87 -4.09
CA SER A 235 -17.14 2.87 -5.16
C SER A 235 -15.81 2.66 -5.88
N ASN A 236 -15.21 3.73 -6.41
CA ASN A 236 -13.99 3.66 -7.20
C ASN A 236 -12.81 3.13 -6.38
N LYS A 237 -12.63 3.62 -5.15
CA LYS A 237 -11.56 3.21 -4.23
C LYS A 237 -11.47 1.70 -4.06
N ARG A 238 -12.60 0.98 -3.97
CA ARG A 238 -12.56 -0.48 -3.82
C ARG A 238 -12.05 -1.17 -5.07
N GLN A 239 -12.49 -0.71 -6.24
CA GLN A 239 -12.07 -1.28 -7.52
C GLN A 239 -10.59 -1.00 -7.78
N ASP A 240 -10.14 0.22 -7.56
CA ASP A 240 -8.76 0.62 -7.86
C ASP A 240 -7.75 -0.11 -6.98
N PHE A 241 -8.01 -0.22 -5.67
CA PHE A 241 -7.15 -1.00 -4.79
C PHE A 241 -7.15 -2.49 -5.13
N ARG A 242 -8.30 -3.04 -5.55
CA ARG A 242 -8.35 -4.43 -6.01
C ARG A 242 -7.44 -4.63 -7.22
N GLN A 243 -7.55 -3.76 -8.22
CA GLN A 243 -6.71 -3.84 -9.43
C GLN A 243 -5.23 -3.65 -9.10
N LEU A 244 -4.90 -2.66 -8.28
CA LEU A 244 -3.54 -2.38 -7.84
C LEU A 244 -2.88 -3.59 -7.16
N LEU A 245 -3.58 -4.22 -6.22
CA LEU A 245 -3.07 -5.36 -5.46
C LEU A 245 -3.02 -6.65 -6.28
N MET A 246 -3.98 -6.84 -7.19
CA MET A 246 -3.92 -7.95 -8.14
C MET A 246 -2.73 -7.79 -9.08
N GLY A 247 -2.51 -6.59 -9.64
CA GLY A 247 -1.35 -6.31 -10.48
C GLY A 247 -0.02 -6.56 -9.77
N MET A 248 0.10 -6.10 -8.51
CA MET A 248 1.28 -6.39 -7.69
C MET A 248 1.48 -7.91 -7.48
N ALA A 249 0.42 -8.66 -7.21
CA ALA A 249 0.48 -10.10 -7.05
C ALA A 249 0.90 -10.80 -8.36
N ASP A 250 0.36 -10.37 -9.49
CA ASP A 250 0.70 -10.92 -10.80
C ASP A 250 2.19 -10.69 -11.15
N LYS A 251 2.74 -9.50 -10.87
CA LYS A 251 4.18 -9.23 -11.06
C LYS A 251 5.06 -10.11 -10.15
N ASN A 252 4.64 -10.32 -8.90
CA ASN A 252 5.35 -11.24 -8.00
C ASN A 252 5.33 -12.69 -8.52
N ILE A 253 4.18 -13.16 -9.01
CA ILE A 253 4.06 -14.50 -9.60
C ILE A 253 5.01 -14.62 -10.80
N GLN A 254 4.98 -13.65 -11.71
CA GLN A 254 5.85 -13.64 -12.90
C GLN A 254 7.33 -13.66 -12.53
N TYR A 255 7.74 -12.94 -11.50
CA TYR A 255 9.12 -13.00 -10.98
C TYR A 255 9.50 -14.43 -10.56
N TYR A 256 8.68 -15.07 -9.73
CA TYR A 256 8.98 -16.43 -9.26
C TYR A 256 8.94 -17.46 -10.39
N GLU A 257 8.04 -17.31 -11.37
CA GLU A 257 7.98 -18.15 -12.57
C GLU A 257 9.24 -18.01 -13.43
N LYS A 258 9.72 -16.76 -13.66
CA LYS A 258 10.99 -16.51 -14.37
C LYS A 258 12.16 -17.16 -13.64
N CYS A 259 12.23 -17.02 -12.31
CA CYS A 259 13.29 -17.63 -11.51
C CYS A 259 13.26 -19.16 -11.56
N LEU A 260 12.07 -19.75 -11.43
CA LEU A 260 11.90 -21.20 -11.50
C LEU A 260 12.36 -21.73 -12.87
N ALA A 261 11.88 -21.11 -13.97
CA ALA A 261 12.26 -21.51 -15.32
C ALA A 261 13.77 -21.39 -15.55
N ALA A 262 14.41 -20.35 -15.02
CA ALA A 262 15.86 -20.19 -15.08
C ALA A 262 16.58 -21.36 -14.38
N TRP A 263 16.15 -21.74 -13.18
CA TRP A 263 16.76 -22.88 -12.45
C TRP A 263 16.49 -24.23 -13.12
N GLU A 264 15.28 -24.45 -13.62
CA GLU A 264 14.91 -25.68 -14.34
C GLU A 264 15.78 -25.88 -15.59
N SER A 265 16.17 -24.80 -16.27
CA SER A 265 17.04 -24.86 -17.45
C SER A 265 18.47 -25.36 -17.14
N VAL A 266 18.91 -25.25 -15.88
CA VAL A 266 20.26 -25.66 -15.44
C VAL A 266 20.28 -27.12 -14.96
N ILE A 267 19.14 -27.68 -14.53
CA ILE A 267 19.06 -29.05 -14.01
C ILE A 267 19.69 -30.09 -14.96
N PRO A 268 19.43 -30.08 -16.28
CA PRO A 268 20.03 -31.05 -17.20
C PRO A 268 21.56 -30.95 -17.21
N LEU A 269 22.11 -29.73 -17.18
CA LEU A 269 23.56 -29.49 -17.20
C LEU A 269 24.25 -30.03 -15.95
N LEU A 270 23.56 -30.03 -14.81
CA LEU A 270 24.07 -30.57 -13.54
C LEU A 270 23.96 -32.10 -13.47
N GLN A 271 23.11 -32.71 -14.29
CA GLN A 271 22.87 -34.15 -14.31
C GLN A 271 23.72 -34.88 -15.37
N GLU A 272 24.30 -34.15 -16.33
CA GLU A 272 25.29 -34.69 -17.25
C GLU A 272 26.50 -35.20 -16.45
N LYS A 273 26.77 -36.51 -16.52
CA LYS A 273 28.01 -37.08 -15.96
C LYS A 273 29.19 -36.69 -16.86
N PRO A 274 30.35 -36.33 -16.29
CA PRO A 274 31.56 -36.15 -17.09
C PRO A 274 31.88 -37.45 -17.83
N GLU A 275 32.11 -37.35 -19.14
CA GLU A 275 32.61 -38.46 -19.94
C GLU A 275 33.98 -38.85 -19.42
N VAL A 276 34.08 -39.97 -18.71
CA VAL A 276 35.37 -40.54 -18.30
C VAL A 276 36.08 -41.00 -19.56
N THR A 277 37.02 -40.21 -20.07
CA THR A 277 37.99 -40.65 -21.08
C THR A 277 38.84 -41.75 -20.47
N SER A 278 38.43 -43.01 -20.68
CA SER A 278 39.28 -44.16 -20.41
C SER A 278 40.41 -44.20 -21.45
N GLU A 279 41.47 -43.43 -21.24
CA GLU A 279 42.70 -43.66 -21.98
C GLU A 279 43.40 -44.90 -21.39
N GLY A 280 43.25 -46.00 -22.13
CA GLY A 280 43.84 -47.28 -21.83
C GLY A 280 45.36 -47.19 -21.75
N HIS A 281 45.90 -47.51 -20.59
CA HIS A 281 47.30 -47.90 -20.47
C HIS A 281 47.44 -49.31 -21.03
N SER A 282 47.90 -49.42 -22.27
CA SER A 282 48.55 -50.62 -22.83
C SER A 282 50.06 -50.45 -22.76
#